data_AF-A0A661EML3-F1
#
_entry.id   AF-A0A661EML3-F1
#
_cell.length_a   1.000
_cell.length_b   1.000
_cell.length_c   1.000
_cell.angle_alpha   90.00
_cell.angle_beta   90.00
_cell.angle_gamma   90.00
#
_symmetry.space_group_name_H-M   'P 1'
#
loop_
_entity.id
_entity.type
_entity.pdbx_description
1 polymer ?
#
loop_
_entity_poly.entity_id
_entity_poly.type
_entity_poly.pdbx_seq_one_letter_code
_entity_poly.pdbx_strand_id
1 'polypeptide(L)'
;MTIAQRFANGTDPLERMIDRYRGEQLTKFDATHDLIAEQFDQDRATDKRRDHPTCDHNREIRERADRNEISAAVAINGLRQIKFKWDMSFDQIDTTADQLALLCQSIFKSGRDQRNQLKRLFRAVDLESSVPTKGIAQRTQNPKWWRVLLYRECRRRTEKTLRQMGLVSKTTGIYLSDFTFAGWRKSERRAMELMKEAELVEVGSGEIISVEEASHGSTSNLENRRAELMTRIRGCEELAEERRLIPMFLTLTCPSKYHVFAKGRKNPKYNGSTPKQAQQHLTGNWDRIRAKLNRRGIDLFGLRIVEPHHEGCPHWHLLLFVEPSQRIEMLEIIVGYALEEDGDERGAQQRRVEIVQLDEAGKAAGYVAKYVAKNIDGFKVGEDHESDGQSSMDTAQRVRARASTWGIRQFQFLGDASVTVYRELRRIANDPHQAASLTGETQTAMVAADEGDWAAYSKENGGPCCPNNARPIHPYYSEIKPVTGIQRAGYMGRCYRQSRESKRRQASFCLEPVNGFCSLSAIARLGPV
;
A
#
# COMPACT_ATOMS: atom_id res chain seq x y z
N MET A 1 7.59 -36.50 25.11
CA MET A 1 7.78 -36.49 23.64
C MET A 1 7.64 -35.04 23.19
N THR A 2 8.73 -34.39 22.78
CA THR A 2 8.79 -32.93 22.55
C THR A 2 8.22 -32.55 21.18
N ILE A 3 7.80 -31.29 21.02
CA ILE A 3 7.30 -30.72 19.74
C ILE A 3 8.28 -30.97 18.57
N ALA A 4 9.59 -31.08 18.84
CA ALA A 4 10.61 -31.46 17.86
C ALA A 4 10.46 -32.88 17.30
N GLN A 5 9.90 -33.83 18.07
CA GLN A 5 9.70 -35.22 17.63
C GLN A 5 8.44 -35.40 16.75
N ARG A 6 7.55 -34.39 16.67
CA ARG A 6 6.43 -34.38 15.70
C ARG A 6 6.83 -33.85 14.31
N PHE A 7 7.95 -33.12 14.19
CA PHE A 7 8.40 -32.55 12.92
C PHE A 7 9.23 -33.50 12.05
N ALA A 8 9.76 -34.59 12.61
CA ALA A 8 10.71 -35.48 11.91
C ALA A 8 10.06 -36.63 11.10
N ASN A 9 8.80 -36.98 11.35
CA ASN A 9 8.14 -38.11 10.69
C ASN A 9 7.13 -37.60 9.64
N GLY A 10 7.62 -37.35 8.42
CA GLY A 10 6.92 -36.77 7.26
C GLY A 10 5.59 -37.41 6.88
N THR A 11 4.54 -37.08 7.63
CA THR A 11 3.15 -37.47 7.35
C THR A 11 2.20 -36.30 7.59
N ASP A 12 2.59 -35.09 7.19
CA ASP A 12 1.72 -33.91 7.32
C ASP A 12 0.51 -34.03 6.35
N PRO A 13 -0.73 -33.93 6.85
CA PRO A 13 -1.91 -33.71 6.02
C PRO A 13 -1.76 -32.50 5.08
N LEU A 14 -0.98 -31.48 5.47
CA LEU A 14 -0.69 -30.30 4.66
C LEU A 14 0.13 -30.64 3.41
N GLU A 15 1.18 -31.47 3.50
CA GLU A 15 1.96 -31.92 2.33
C GLU A 15 1.12 -32.76 1.38
N ARG A 16 0.40 -33.76 1.89
CA ARG A 16 -0.49 -34.61 1.07
C ARG A 16 -1.62 -33.82 0.41
N MET A 17 -2.02 -32.69 0.98
CA MET A 17 -3.06 -31.82 0.47
C MET A 17 -2.50 -30.80 -0.54
N ILE A 18 -1.30 -30.27 -0.31
CA ILE A 18 -0.53 -29.48 -1.30
C ILE A 18 -0.31 -30.34 -2.55
N ASP A 19 0.07 -31.62 -2.39
CA ASP A 19 0.28 -32.55 -3.50
C ASP A 19 -1.00 -32.85 -4.30
N ARG A 20 -2.14 -32.99 -3.62
CA ARG A 20 -3.44 -33.17 -4.30
C ARG A 20 -3.83 -31.95 -5.14
N TYR A 21 -3.58 -30.75 -4.61
CA TYR A 21 -3.85 -29.49 -5.30
C TYR A 21 -2.85 -29.20 -6.43
N ARG A 22 -1.60 -29.68 -6.32
CA ARG A 22 -0.59 -29.64 -7.39
C ARG A 22 -1.06 -30.42 -8.64
N GLY A 23 -1.68 -31.59 -8.45
CA GLY A 23 -2.16 -32.43 -9.55
C GLY A 23 -3.28 -31.81 -10.39
N GLU A 24 -4.19 -31.04 -9.78
CA GLU A 24 -5.35 -30.45 -10.47
C GLU A 24 -5.02 -29.18 -11.28
N GLN A 25 -3.95 -28.45 -10.95
CA GLN A 25 -3.54 -27.22 -11.64
C GLN A 25 -2.59 -27.47 -12.82
N LEU A 26 -1.71 -28.48 -12.73
CA LEU A 26 -0.76 -28.81 -13.81
C LEU A 26 -1.46 -29.29 -15.08
N THR A 27 -2.52 -30.08 -14.95
CA THR A 27 -3.26 -30.68 -16.08
C THR A 27 -4.03 -29.68 -16.94
N LYS A 28 -4.42 -28.53 -16.39
CA LYS A 28 -5.11 -27.45 -17.15
C LYS A 28 -4.14 -26.49 -17.84
N PHE A 29 -2.89 -26.42 -17.37
CA PHE A 29 -1.92 -25.41 -17.82
C PHE A 29 -1.13 -25.87 -19.05
N ASP A 30 -0.75 -27.15 -19.12
CA ASP A 30 0.02 -27.68 -20.25
C ASP A 30 -0.81 -27.71 -21.55
N ALA A 31 -2.11 -28.04 -21.47
CA ALA A 31 -3.01 -28.10 -22.63
C ALA A 31 -3.21 -26.75 -23.36
N THR A 32 -3.09 -25.62 -22.65
CA THR A 32 -3.32 -24.28 -23.24
C THR A 32 -2.06 -23.73 -23.92
N HIS A 33 -0.88 -24.18 -23.48
CA HIS A 33 0.40 -23.70 -24.00
C HIS A 33 0.77 -24.37 -25.34
N ASP A 34 0.43 -25.64 -25.53
CA ASP A 34 0.74 -26.38 -26.75
C ASP A 34 -0.14 -25.93 -27.94
N LEU A 35 -1.42 -25.62 -27.69
CA LEU A 35 -2.35 -25.07 -28.70
C LEU A 35 -1.92 -23.71 -29.27
N ILE A 36 -1.27 -22.87 -28.46
CA ILE A 36 -0.81 -21.53 -28.91
C ILE A 36 0.50 -21.65 -29.71
N ALA A 37 1.34 -22.64 -29.41
CA ALA A 37 2.58 -22.87 -30.15
C ALA A 37 2.31 -23.40 -31.56
N GLU A 38 1.36 -24.34 -31.72
CA GLU A 38 0.99 -24.88 -33.03
C GLU A 38 0.37 -23.83 -33.97
N GLN A 39 -0.45 -22.92 -33.43
CA GLN A 39 -1.07 -21.86 -34.24
C GLN A 39 -0.03 -20.88 -34.80
N PHE A 40 1.04 -20.59 -34.05
CA PHE A 40 2.12 -19.70 -34.47
C PHE A 40 3.00 -20.30 -35.58
N ASP A 41 3.20 -21.62 -35.58
CA ASP A 41 4.00 -22.30 -36.60
C ASP A 41 3.23 -22.46 -37.92
N GLN A 42 1.91 -22.61 -37.88
CA GLN A 42 1.06 -22.66 -39.07
C GLN A 42 1.00 -21.33 -39.83
N ASP A 43 0.88 -20.21 -39.11
CA ASP A 43 0.86 -18.88 -39.73
C ASP A 43 2.20 -18.52 -40.41
N ARG A 44 3.31 -19.07 -39.91
CA ARG A 44 4.66 -18.84 -40.42
C ARG A 44 4.95 -19.56 -41.75
N ALA A 45 4.22 -20.64 -42.04
CA ALA A 45 4.41 -21.46 -43.25
C ALA A 45 3.78 -20.88 -44.52
N THR A 46 2.86 -19.91 -44.41
CA THR A 46 2.03 -19.44 -45.54
C THR A 46 2.45 -18.11 -46.20
N ASP A 47 3.51 -17.45 -45.74
CA ASP A 47 3.91 -16.14 -46.27
C ASP A 47 4.75 -16.24 -47.56
N LYS A 48 4.11 -15.98 -48.71
CA LYS A 48 4.68 -16.12 -50.07
C LYS A 48 5.51 -14.92 -50.57
N ARG A 49 5.91 -13.96 -49.73
CA ARG A 49 6.67 -12.76 -50.16
C ARG A 49 8.20 -12.94 -50.19
N ARG A 50 8.73 -14.01 -50.78
CA ARG A 50 10.18 -14.32 -50.72
C ARG A 50 11.04 -13.91 -51.92
N ASP A 51 10.49 -13.67 -53.12
CA ASP A 51 11.31 -13.50 -54.34
C ASP A 51 11.18 -12.13 -55.02
N HIS A 52 11.81 -11.06 -54.48
CA HIS A 52 11.99 -9.80 -55.22
C HIS A 52 13.33 -9.11 -54.91
N PRO A 53 14.02 -8.44 -55.88
CA PRO A 53 15.44 -8.05 -55.81
C PRO A 53 15.84 -6.94 -54.81
N THR A 54 14.93 -6.50 -53.94
CA THR A 54 15.22 -5.60 -52.79
C THR A 54 16.00 -6.29 -51.66
N CYS A 55 16.76 -7.34 -51.98
CA CYS A 55 17.19 -8.39 -51.08
C CYS A 55 18.18 -7.90 -50.01
N ASP A 56 19.09 -6.97 -50.30
CA ASP A 56 20.12 -6.60 -49.31
C ASP A 56 19.61 -5.69 -48.18
N HIS A 57 18.74 -4.72 -48.47
CA HIS A 57 18.12 -3.90 -47.41
C HIS A 57 17.13 -4.72 -46.57
N ASN A 58 16.35 -5.59 -47.22
CA ASN A 58 15.45 -6.51 -46.53
C ASN A 58 16.20 -7.64 -45.80
N ARG A 59 17.42 -8.01 -46.24
CA ARG A 59 18.31 -8.96 -45.55
C ARG A 59 18.93 -8.32 -44.32
N GLU A 60 19.39 -7.07 -44.37
CA GLU A 60 19.82 -6.37 -43.15
C GLU A 60 18.67 -6.17 -42.15
N ILE A 61 17.47 -5.86 -42.64
CA ILE A 61 16.26 -5.76 -41.81
C ILE A 61 15.86 -7.13 -41.26
N ARG A 62 15.95 -8.21 -42.05
CA ARG A 62 15.68 -9.61 -41.63
C ARG A 62 16.74 -10.12 -40.68
N GLU A 63 18.03 -9.92 -40.92
CA GLU A 63 19.11 -10.30 -40.00
C GLU A 63 19.07 -9.46 -38.72
N ARG A 64 18.62 -8.19 -38.77
CA ARG A 64 18.30 -7.42 -37.57
C ARG A 64 17.05 -7.99 -36.89
N ALA A 65 15.99 -8.35 -37.61
CA ALA A 65 14.78 -8.95 -37.06
C ALA A 65 15.05 -10.35 -36.46
N ASP A 66 15.89 -11.17 -37.07
CA ASP A 66 16.30 -12.50 -36.63
C ASP A 66 17.24 -12.39 -35.42
N ARG A 67 18.19 -11.45 -35.40
CA ARG A 67 18.96 -11.15 -34.18
C ARG A 67 18.08 -10.60 -33.04
N ASN A 68 17.04 -9.82 -33.38
CA ASN A 68 16.04 -9.31 -32.43
C ASN A 68 15.13 -10.44 -31.92
N GLU A 69 14.72 -11.37 -32.78
CA GLU A 69 13.97 -12.57 -32.43
C GLU A 69 14.81 -13.54 -31.62
N ILE A 70 16.10 -13.70 -31.90
CA ILE A 70 17.02 -14.55 -31.13
C ILE A 70 17.26 -13.96 -29.73
N SER A 71 17.48 -12.65 -29.58
CA SER A 71 17.61 -12.03 -28.25
C SER A 71 16.30 -12.07 -27.45
N ALA A 72 15.17 -11.84 -28.10
CA ALA A 72 13.85 -12.01 -27.49
C ALA A 72 13.57 -13.49 -27.18
N ALA A 73 13.96 -14.43 -28.05
CA ALA A 73 13.79 -15.87 -27.87
C ALA A 73 14.70 -16.44 -26.81
N VAL A 74 15.91 -15.92 -26.59
CA VAL A 74 16.79 -16.28 -25.47
C VAL A 74 16.19 -15.79 -24.15
N ALA A 75 15.67 -14.57 -24.12
CA ALA A 75 14.92 -14.07 -22.96
C ALA A 75 13.62 -14.84 -22.72
N ILE A 76 12.88 -15.22 -23.78
CA ILE A 76 11.63 -15.99 -23.76
C ILE A 76 11.87 -17.47 -23.43
N ASN A 77 12.97 -18.08 -23.88
CA ASN A 77 13.37 -19.44 -23.52
C ASN A 77 13.86 -19.50 -22.07
N GLY A 78 14.57 -18.47 -21.59
CA GLY A 78 14.85 -18.30 -20.16
C GLY A 78 13.58 -18.12 -19.32
N LEU A 79 12.59 -17.39 -19.84
CA LEU A 79 11.26 -17.22 -19.22
C LEU A 79 10.47 -18.54 -19.14
N ARG A 80 10.55 -19.41 -20.16
CA ARG A 80 9.89 -20.73 -20.15
C ARG A 80 10.42 -21.66 -19.06
N GLN A 81 11.66 -21.44 -18.58
CA GLN A 81 12.26 -22.25 -17.52
C GLN A 81 11.93 -21.78 -16.10
N ILE A 82 11.49 -20.51 -15.92
CA ILE A 82 11.17 -19.97 -14.60
C ILE A 82 9.67 -20.13 -14.33
N LYS A 83 9.29 -21.26 -13.73
CA LYS A 83 7.95 -21.46 -13.17
C LYS A 83 7.94 -20.97 -11.72
N PHE A 84 7.33 -19.81 -11.46
CA PHE A 84 7.02 -19.43 -10.08
C PHE A 84 6.07 -20.47 -9.49
N LYS A 85 6.48 -21.11 -8.39
CA LYS A 85 5.60 -21.98 -7.61
C LYS A 85 5.32 -21.30 -6.27
N TRP A 86 4.07 -21.35 -5.84
CA TRP A 86 3.66 -20.62 -4.63
C TRP A 86 4.12 -21.28 -3.33
N ASP A 87 4.62 -22.51 -3.42
CA ASP A 87 5.11 -23.36 -2.34
C ASP A 87 6.65 -23.48 -2.34
N MET A 88 7.34 -22.51 -2.96
CA MET A 88 8.80 -22.48 -3.02
C MET A 88 9.44 -22.33 -1.63
N SER A 89 10.58 -23.01 -1.43
CA SER A 89 11.46 -22.81 -0.28
C SER A 89 12.12 -21.42 -0.32
N PHE A 90 12.70 -21.00 0.81
CA PHE A 90 13.47 -19.74 0.88
C PHE A 90 14.59 -19.69 -0.17
N ASP A 91 15.36 -20.76 -0.33
CA ASP A 91 16.46 -20.83 -1.31
C ASP A 91 15.96 -20.78 -2.75
N GLN A 92 14.82 -21.42 -3.03
CA GLN A 92 14.18 -21.35 -4.34
C GLN A 92 13.71 -19.92 -4.65
N ILE A 93 13.15 -19.22 -3.67
CA ILE A 93 12.73 -17.82 -3.80
C ILE A 93 13.93 -16.93 -4.10
N ASP A 94 15.04 -17.11 -3.38
CA ASP A 94 16.24 -16.31 -3.57
C ASP A 94 16.87 -16.54 -4.95
N THR A 95 16.99 -17.80 -5.36
CA THR A 95 17.50 -18.17 -6.70
C THR A 95 16.62 -17.58 -7.81
N THR A 96 15.30 -17.71 -7.68
CA THR A 96 14.35 -17.20 -8.67
C THR A 96 14.38 -15.67 -8.71
N ALA A 97 14.52 -15.01 -7.56
CA ALA A 97 14.63 -13.56 -7.49
C ALA A 97 15.88 -13.03 -8.20
N ASP A 98 17.01 -13.71 -8.07
CA ASP A 98 18.25 -13.37 -8.77
C ASP A 98 18.10 -13.57 -10.28
N GLN A 99 17.51 -14.67 -10.73
CA GLN A 99 17.24 -14.94 -12.14
C GLN A 99 16.31 -13.89 -12.76
N LEU A 100 15.20 -13.54 -12.08
CA LEU A 100 14.26 -12.53 -12.56
C LEU A 100 14.90 -11.13 -12.62
N ALA A 101 15.79 -10.80 -11.67
CA ALA A 101 16.53 -9.56 -11.69
C ALA A 101 17.49 -9.47 -12.89
N LEU A 102 18.23 -10.55 -13.18
CA LEU A 102 19.12 -10.63 -14.33
C LEU A 102 18.36 -10.53 -15.66
N LEU A 103 17.21 -11.19 -15.78
CA LEU A 103 16.34 -11.04 -16.94
C LEU A 103 15.87 -9.60 -17.11
N CYS A 104 15.47 -8.94 -16.02
CA CYS A 104 15.11 -7.53 -16.07
C CYS A 104 16.28 -6.65 -16.50
N GLN A 105 17.48 -6.87 -15.97
CA GLN A 105 18.67 -6.12 -16.38
C GLN A 105 18.96 -6.28 -17.88
N SER A 106 18.77 -7.49 -18.42
CA SER A 106 18.88 -7.76 -19.86
C SER A 106 17.83 -6.99 -20.67
N ILE A 107 16.56 -7.02 -20.24
CA ILE A 107 15.47 -6.22 -20.85
C ILE A 107 15.81 -4.72 -20.82
N PHE A 108 16.38 -4.22 -19.73
CA PHE A 108 16.77 -2.81 -19.64
C PHE A 108 17.94 -2.46 -20.56
N LYS A 109 18.94 -3.33 -20.66
CA LYS A 109 20.10 -3.17 -21.57
C LYS A 109 19.69 -3.17 -23.04
N SER A 110 18.66 -3.94 -23.43
CA SER A 110 18.20 -4.00 -24.83
C SER A 110 17.53 -2.70 -25.32
N GLY A 111 17.06 -1.86 -24.39
CA GLY A 111 16.55 -0.51 -24.67
C GLY A 111 15.22 -0.42 -25.43
N ARG A 112 14.68 -1.52 -26.00
CA ARG A 112 13.47 -1.53 -26.84
C ARG A 112 12.35 -2.37 -26.24
N ASP A 113 11.13 -1.87 -26.33
CA ASP A 113 9.89 -2.54 -25.88
C ASP A 113 9.90 -3.02 -24.41
N GLN A 114 10.71 -2.39 -23.55
CA GLN A 114 10.92 -2.76 -22.15
C GLN A 114 9.60 -2.96 -21.40
N ARG A 115 8.61 -2.11 -21.67
CA ARG A 115 7.31 -2.16 -21.00
C ARG A 115 6.54 -3.43 -21.33
N ASN A 116 6.48 -3.86 -22.59
CA ASN A 116 5.72 -5.07 -22.94
C ASN A 116 6.51 -6.33 -22.60
N GLN A 117 7.83 -6.32 -22.72
CA GLN A 117 8.69 -7.42 -22.25
C GLN A 117 8.53 -7.64 -20.73
N LEU A 118 8.53 -6.57 -19.94
CA LEU A 118 8.24 -6.66 -18.51
C LEU A 118 6.81 -7.15 -18.25
N LYS A 119 5.79 -6.67 -18.98
CA LYS A 119 4.42 -7.21 -18.83
C LYS A 119 4.36 -8.72 -19.09
N ARG A 120 5.06 -9.21 -20.13
CA ARG A 120 5.13 -10.65 -20.47
C ARG A 120 5.81 -11.44 -19.34
N LEU A 121 6.95 -10.95 -18.84
CA LEU A 121 7.64 -11.53 -17.69
C LEU A 121 6.72 -11.65 -16.49
N PHE A 122 6.02 -10.56 -16.13
CA PHE A 122 5.12 -10.54 -14.97
C PHE A 122 3.91 -11.47 -15.14
N ARG A 123 3.39 -11.64 -16.35
CA ARG A 123 2.35 -12.64 -16.65
C ARG A 123 2.89 -14.06 -16.54
N ALA A 124 4.11 -14.31 -17.03
CA ALA A 124 4.73 -15.64 -16.99
C ALA A 124 4.96 -16.15 -15.56
N VAL A 125 5.23 -15.25 -14.61
CA VAL A 125 5.33 -15.58 -13.18
C VAL A 125 4.02 -15.41 -12.39
N ASP A 126 2.89 -15.26 -13.10
CA ASP A 126 1.55 -15.16 -12.50
C ASP A 126 1.42 -14.01 -11.48
N LEU A 127 2.06 -12.87 -11.77
CA LEU A 127 2.02 -11.63 -10.98
C LEU A 127 1.16 -10.55 -11.65
N GLU A 128 0.11 -10.97 -12.35
CA GLU A 128 -0.68 -10.17 -13.32
C GLU A 128 -1.16 -8.80 -12.81
N SER A 129 -1.33 -8.63 -11.50
CA SER A 129 -1.75 -7.36 -10.88
C SER A 129 -0.74 -6.20 -10.91
N SER A 130 0.38 -6.31 -11.66
CA SER A 130 1.47 -5.34 -11.61
C SER A 130 2.08 -5.00 -12.97
N VAL A 131 1.33 -4.35 -13.86
CA VAL A 131 1.95 -3.62 -14.98
C VAL A 131 2.91 -2.58 -14.38
N PRO A 132 4.23 -2.68 -14.61
CA PRO A 132 5.17 -1.78 -13.95
C PRO A 132 4.98 -0.35 -14.46
N THR A 133 4.74 0.60 -13.55
CA THR A 133 5.00 2.01 -13.83
C THR A 133 6.50 2.20 -14.10
N LYS A 134 6.91 3.30 -14.75
CA LYS A 134 8.33 3.59 -15.03
C LYS A 134 9.22 3.42 -13.79
N GLY A 135 8.72 3.82 -12.61
CA GLY A 135 9.42 3.67 -11.32
C GLY A 135 9.44 2.24 -10.76
N ILE A 136 8.42 1.40 -11.01
CA ILE A 136 8.47 -0.03 -10.65
C ILE A 136 9.48 -0.74 -11.54
N ALA A 137 9.46 -0.43 -12.84
CA ALA A 137 10.29 -1.07 -13.84
C ALA A 137 11.78 -1.02 -13.46
N GLN A 138 12.31 0.13 -13.05
CA GLN A 138 13.73 0.21 -12.66
C GLN A 138 14.09 -0.66 -11.44
N ARG A 139 13.15 -0.87 -10.50
CA ARG A 139 13.39 -1.68 -9.30
C ARG A 139 13.44 -3.17 -9.60
N THR A 140 12.85 -3.62 -10.70
CA THR A 140 12.87 -5.04 -11.08
C THR A 140 14.27 -5.52 -11.46
N GLN A 141 15.23 -4.62 -11.66
CA GLN A 141 16.64 -4.98 -11.85
C GLN A 141 17.34 -5.38 -10.53
N ASN A 142 16.71 -5.13 -9.37
CA ASN A 142 17.28 -5.45 -8.07
C ASN A 142 16.68 -6.76 -7.52
N PRO A 143 17.48 -7.79 -7.23
CA PRO A 143 16.97 -9.06 -6.71
C PRO A 143 16.31 -8.93 -5.34
N LYS A 144 16.74 -8.00 -4.48
CA LYS A 144 16.06 -7.75 -3.18
C LYS A 144 14.59 -7.36 -3.37
N TRP A 145 14.28 -6.64 -4.44
CA TRP A 145 12.90 -6.25 -4.76
C TRP A 145 12.06 -7.49 -5.13
N TRP A 146 12.62 -8.39 -5.94
CA TRP A 146 11.96 -9.65 -6.30
C TRP A 146 11.77 -10.56 -5.10
N ARG A 147 12.78 -10.75 -4.24
CA ARG A 147 12.65 -11.54 -3.01
C ARG A 147 11.43 -11.10 -2.19
N VAL A 148 11.34 -9.80 -1.87
CA VAL A 148 10.21 -9.23 -1.12
C VAL A 148 8.86 -9.46 -1.81
N LEU A 149 8.82 -9.33 -3.14
CA LEU A 149 7.60 -9.55 -3.91
C LEU A 149 7.16 -11.03 -3.89
N LEU A 150 8.09 -11.94 -4.16
CA LEU A 150 7.85 -13.39 -4.21
C LEU A 150 7.45 -13.94 -2.84
N TYR A 151 8.18 -13.59 -1.77
CA TYR A 151 7.82 -13.98 -0.39
C TYR A 151 6.40 -13.55 -0.04
N ARG A 152 6.03 -12.31 -0.40
CA ARG A 152 4.69 -11.78 -0.16
C ARG A 152 3.63 -12.54 -0.94
N GLU A 153 3.91 -12.93 -2.18
CA GLU A 153 2.97 -13.65 -3.02
C GLU A 153 2.79 -15.10 -2.55
N CYS A 154 3.87 -15.83 -2.26
CA CYS A 154 3.79 -17.16 -1.65
C CYS A 154 2.93 -17.12 -0.38
N ARG A 155 3.24 -16.19 0.55
CA ARG A 155 2.46 -16.02 1.79
C ARG A 155 0.96 -15.80 1.52
N ARG A 156 0.61 -14.93 0.57
CA ARG A 156 -0.80 -14.64 0.24
C ARG A 156 -1.51 -15.82 -0.38
N ARG A 157 -0.84 -16.60 -1.23
CA ARG A 157 -1.40 -17.80 -1.85
C ARG A 157 -1.61 -18.90 -0.82
N THR A 158 -0.62 -19.15 0.04
CA THR A 158 -0.76 -20.07 1.18
C THR A 158 -1.95 -19.65 2.05
N GLU A 159 -2.04 -18.38 2.44
CA GLU A 159 -3.14 -17.89 3.27
C GLU A 159 -4.49 -18.01 2.57
N LYS A 160 -4.59 -17.74 1.25
CA LYS A 160 -5.81 -17.93 0.47
C LYS A 160 -6.31 -19.37 0.58
N THR A 161 -5.40 -20.34 0.42
CA THR A 161 -5.69 -21.77 0.50
C THR A 161 -6.15 -22.17 1.90
N LEU A 162 -5.45 -21.74 2.95
CA LEU A 162 -5.82 -22.01 4.35
C LEU A 162 -7.20 -21.43 4.70
N ARG A 163 -7.51 -20.22 4.21
CA ARG A 163 -8.85 -19.63 4.32
C ARG A 163 -9.93 -20.50 3.65
N GLN A 164 -9.68 -20.96 2.42
CA GLN A 164 -10.62 -21.82 1.67
C GLN A 164 -10.89 -23.17 2.32
N MET A 165 -9.90 -23.68 3.06
CA MET A 165 -9.98 -24.91 3.86
C MET A 165 -10.69 -24.71 5.20
N GLY A 166 -11.04 -23.47 5.54
CA GLY A 166 -11.73 -23.14 6.76
C GLY A 166 -10.85 -23.03 8.00
N LEU A 167 -9.53 -22.91 7.81
CA LEU A 167 -8.55 -22.71 8.89
C LEU A 167 -8.45 -21.24 9.34
N VAL A 168 -9.38 -20.42 8.88
CA VAL A 168 -9.52 -19.01 9.26
C VAL A 168 -10.97 -18.73 9.62
N SER A 169 -11.28 -18.80 10.90
CA SER A 169 -12.64 -18.69 11.46
C SER A 169 -12.57 -18.23 12.92
N LYS A 170 -13.74 -17.98 13.53
CA LYS A 170 -13.85 -17.66 14.98
C LYS A 170 -13.21 -18.73 15.89
N THR A 171 -13.30 -20.00 15.49
CA THR A 171 -12.88 -21.16 16.30
C THR A 171 -11.51 -21.72 15.92
N THR A 172 -10.85 -21.16 14.90
CA THR A 172 -9.51 -21.56 14.46
C THR A 172 -8.58 -20.34 14.48
N GLY A 173 -7.98 -19.97 13.36
CA GLY A 173 -7.23 -18.71 13.25
C GLY A 173 -8.16 -17.54 12.94
N ILE A 174 -8.53 -16.74 13.94
CA ILE A 174 -9.35 -15.54 13.68
C ILE A 174 -8.60 -14.53 12.81
N TYR A 175 -9.26 -14.01 11.78
CA TYR A 175 -8.79 -13.03 10.78
C TYR A 175 -7.66 -13.50 9.84
N LEU A 176 -6.80 -14.39 10.32
CA LEU A 176 -5.61 -14.91 9.66
C LEU A 176 -5.29 -16.31 10.22
N SER A 177 -4.84 -17.22 9.36
CA SER A 177 -4.43 -18.56 9.81
C SER A 177 -3.29 -18.51 10.83
N ASP A 178 -3.26 -19.50 11.72
CA ASP A 178 -2.20 -19.62 12.73
C ASP A 178 -0.81 -19.79 12.09
N PHE A 179 -0.73 -20.49 10.96
CA PHE A 179 0.49 -20.65 10.19
C PHE A 179 1.07 -19.30 9.75
N THR A 180 0.23 -18.47 9.13
CA THR A 180 0.67 -17.18 8.61
C THR A 180 0.92 -16.18 9.74
N PHE A 181 0.13 -16.25 10.81
CA PHE A 181 0.33 -15.43 12.01
C PHE A 181 1.67 -15.76 12.71
N ALA A 182 2.00 -17.03 12.88
CA ALA A 182 3.28 -17.46 13.45
C ALA A 182 4.48 -16.97 12.62
N GLY A 183 4.37 -17.08 11.28
CA GLY A 183 5.38 -16.54 10.36
C GLY A 183 5.54 -15.02 10.47
N TRP A 184 4.44 -14.28 10.62
CA TRP A 184 4.47 -12.83 10.85
C TRP A 184 5.14 -12.48 12.19
N ARG A 185 4.78 -13.16 13.29
CA ARG A 185 5.41 -12.95 14.61
C ARG A 185 6.92 -13.22 14.60
N LYS A 186 7.37 -14.23 13.85
CA LYS A 186 8.81 -14.49 13.66
C LYS A 186 9.50 -13.35 12.93
N SER A 187 8.84 -12.76 11.92
CA SER A 187 9.35 -11.60 11.19
C SER A 187 9.45 -10.35 12.07
N GLU A 188 8.44 -10.09 12.91
CA GLU A 188 8.45 -8.95 13.84
C GLU A 188 9.57 -9.09 14.88
N ARG A 189 9.77 -10.29 15.45
CA ARG A 189 10.87 -10.55 16.40
C ARG A 189 12.23 -10.29 15.77
N ARG A 190 12.47 -10.82 14.57
CA ARG A 190 13.73 -10.59 13.84
C ARG A 190 13.94 -9.10 13.52
N ALA A 191 12.89 -8.39 13.14
CA ALA A 191 12.98 -6.95 12.89
C ALA A 191 13.35 -6.18 14.17
N MET A 192 12.77 -6.56 15.31
CA MET A 192 13.10 -5.98 16.62
C MET A 192 14.53 -6.27 17.04
N GLU A 193 15.00 -7.51 16.89
CA GLU A 193 16.40 -7.89 17.15
C GLU A 193 17.37 -7.05 16.31
N LEU A 194 17.09 -6.89 15.01
CA LEU A 194 17.90 -6.05 14.13
C LEU A 194 17.87 -4.56 14.52
N MET A 195 16.75 -4.04 15.01
CA MET A 195 16.66 -2.64 15.46
C MET A 195 17.46 -2.38 16.72
N LYS A 196 17.59 -3.36 17.62
CA LYS A 196 18.39 -3.27 18.84
C LYS A 196 19.89 -3.18 18.57
N GLU A 197 20.33 -3.82 17.50
CA GLU A 197 21.74 -3.85 17.10
C GLU A 197 22.11 -2.73 16.10
N ALA A 198 21.12 -1.94 15.65
CA ALA A 198 21.33 -0.94 14.61
C ALA A 198 21.37 0.48 15.17
N GLU A 199 22.27 1.29 14.59
CA GLU A 199 22.46 2.70 14.93
C GLU A 199 22.22 3.58 13.70
N LEU A 200 21.67 4.77 13.95
CA LEU A 200 21.57 5.86 12.97
C LEU A 200 22.72 6.82 13.22
N VAL A 201 23.49 7.11 12.17
CA VAL A 201 24.59 8.09 12.22
C VAL A 201 24.22 9.30 11.40
N GLU A 202 24.09 10.45 12.05
CA GLU A 202 23.75 11.71 11.40
C GLU A 202 24.89 12.17 10.48
N VAL A 203 24.48 12.75 9.34
CA VAL A 203 25.36 13.13 8.25
C VAL A 203 25.90 14.56 8.36
N GLY A 204 26.71 14.83 9.39
CA GLY A 204 27.41 16.11 9.53
C GLY A 204 27.99 16.33 10.93
N SER A 205 27.14 16.22 11.94
CA SER A 205 27.46 16.28 13.37
C SER A 205 28.20 15.03 13.87
N GLY A 206 27.97 13.88 13.22
CA GLY A 206 28.46 12.59 13.69
C GLY A 206 27.67 12.03 14.88
N GLU A 207 26.52 12.63 15.22
CA GLU A 207 25.62 12.14 16.24
C GLU A 207 25.15 10.71 15.93
N ILE A 208 25.13 9.87 16.96
CA ILE A 208 24.72 8.47 16.87
C ILE A 208 23.50 8.28 17.75
N ILE A 209 22.43 7.75 17.16
CA ILE A 209 21.16 7.48 17.85
C ILE A 209 20.78 6.02 17.62
N SER A 210 20.30 5.33 18.66
CA SER A 210 19.78 3.97 18.53
C SER A 210 18.55 3.93 17.59
N VAL A 211 18.51 2.96 16.67
CA VAL A 211 17.34 2.76 15.82
C VAL A 211 16.12 2.35 16.65
N GLU A 212 16.32 1.61 17.74
CA GLU A 212 15.26 1.23 18.68
C GLU A 212 14.65 2.47 19.35
N GLU A 213 15.48 3.37 19.88
CA GLU A 213 15.02 4.61 20.52
C GLU A 213 14.28 5.52 19.54
N ALA A 214 14.84 5.72 18.34
CA ALA A 214 14.19 6.49 17.28
C ALA A 214 12.84 5.89 16.87
N SER A 215 12.75 4.55 16.82
CA SER A 215 11.51 3.83 16.54
C SER A 215 10.46 4.06 17.64
N HIS A 216 10.86 3.97 18.91
CA HIS A 216 10.00 4.20 20.08
C HIS A 216 9.45 5.63 20.15
N GLY A 217 10.25 6.64 19.78
CA GLY A 217 9.80 8.04 19.69
C GLY A 217 8.88 8.35 18.50
N SER A 218 8.76 7.44 17.54
CA SER A 218 7.99 7.65 16.31
C SER A 218 6.59 7.02 16.34
N THR A 219 5.83 7.18 15.25
CA THR A 219 4.55 6.48 15.02
C THR A 219 4.71 4.98 14.70
N SER A 220 5.94 4.45 14.73
CA SER A 220 6.19 3.01 14.78
C SER A 220 5.77 2.42 16.12
N ASN A 221 5.88 3.20 17.20
CA ASN A 221 5.27 2.90 18.48
C ASN A 221 3.73 2.96 18.36
N LEU A 222 3.06 1.92 18.85
CA LEU A 222 1.61 1.77 18.74
C LEU A 222 0.86 2.80 19.59
N GLU A 223 1.40 3.18 20.74
CA GLU A 223 0.81 4.19 21.61
C GLU A 223 0.85 5.56 20.94
N ASN A 224 2.02 5.98 20.42
CA ASN A 224 2.16 7.23 19.68
C ASN A 224 1.25 7.26 18.44
N ARG A 225 1.15 6.12 17.74
CA ARG A 225 0.24 5.98 16.60
C ARG A 225 -1.22 6.13 17.01
N ARG A 226 -1.63 5.51 18.11
CA ARG A 226 -2.99 5.62 18.66
C ARG A 226 -3.29 7.06 19.09
N ALA A 227 -2.36 7.69 19.81
CA ALA A 227 -2.47 9.08 20.24
C ALA A 227 -2.65 10.02 19.05
N GLU A 228 -1.78 9.96 18.04
CA GLU A 228 -1.90 10.80 16.84
C GLU A 228 -3.23 10.57 16.11
N LEU A 229 -3.67 9.32 15.97
CA LEU A 229 -4.96 9.03 15.35
C LEU A 229 -6.12 9.65 16.15
N MET A 230 -6.09 9.56 17.48
CA MET A 230 -7.14 10.15 18.33
C MET A 230 -7.11 11.69 18.28
N THR A 231 -5.93 12.32 18.29
CA THR A 231 -5.78 13.78 18.11
C THR A 231 -6.46 14.23 16.81
N ARG A 232 -6.26 13.50 15.73
CA ARG A 232 -6.84 13.81 14.42
C ARG A 232 -8.35 13.60 14.36
N ILE A 233 -8.84 12.52 14.96
CA ILE A 233 -10.28 12.25 15.05
C ILE A 233 -10.97 13.34 15.85
N ARG A 234 -10.35 13.74 16.98
CA ARG A 234 -10.85 14.83 17.82
C ARG A 234 -10.89 16.16 17.06
N GLY A 235 -9.83 16.52 16.36
CA GLY A 235 -9.85 17.73 15.54
C GLY A 235 -10.90 17.70 14.42
N CYS A 236 -11.19 16.52 13.83
CA CYS A 236 -12.31 16.40 12.87
C CYS A 236 -13.67 16.67 13.53
N GLU A 237 -13.86 16.17 14.75
CA GLU A 237 -15.07 16.39 15.56
C GLU A 237 -15.25 17.88 15.90
N GLU A 238 -14.20 18.56 16.35
CA GLU A 238 -14.21 20.00 16.64
C GLU A 238 -14.54 20.84 15.39
N LEU A 239 -13.94 20.51 14.24
CA LEU A 239 -14.24 21.17 12.97
C LEU A 239 -15.69 20.94 12.50
N ALA A 240 -16.24 19.76 12.79
CA ALA A 240 -17.62 19.44 12.45
C ALA A 240 -18.61 20.19 13.35
N GLU A 241 -18.30 20.33 14.65
CA GLU A 241 -19.07 21.13 15.60
C GLU A 241 -19.10 22.61 15.20
N GLU A 242 -17.93 23.18 14.88
CA GLU A 242 -17.79 24.58 14.42
C GLU A 242 -18.68 24.84 13.18
N ARG A 243 -18.76 23.86 12.29
CA ARG A 243 -19.56 23.91 11.05
C ARG A 243 -20.99 23.39 11.19
N ARG A 244 -21.42 22.96 12.39
CA ARG A 244 -22.75 22.38 12.68
C ARG A 244 -23.13 21.20 11.77
N LEU A 245 -22.15 20.36 11.45
CA LEU A 245 -22.34 19.17 10.62
C LEU A 245 -22.90 18.00 11.44
N ILE A 246 -23.58 17.08 10.77
CA ILE A 246 -24.12 15.87 11.41
C ILE A 246 -23.08 14.74 11.34
N PRO A 247 -22.73 14.12 12.47
CA PRO A 247 -21.94 12.91 12.49
C PRO A 247 -22.77 11.68 12.10
N MET A 248 -22.25 10.92 11.14
CA MET A 248 -22.86 9.68 10.65
C MET A 248 -21.85 8.55 10.76
N PHE A 249 -22.23 7.44 11.38
CA PHE A 249 -21.45 6.22 11.41
C PHE A 249 -22.07 5.18 10.47
N LEU A 250 -21.29 4.74 9.48
CA LEU A 250 -21.74 3.74 8.50
C LEU A 250 -20.85 2.52 8.53
N THR A 251 -21.44 1.33 8.44
CA THR A 251 -20.72 0.08 8.18
C THR A 251 -21.03 -0.38 6.76
N LEU A 252 -20.01 -0.45 5.89
CA LEU A 252 -20.10 -1.05 4.57
C LEU A 252 -19.49 -2.45 4.58
N THR A 253 -20.23 -3.43 4.08
CA THR A 253 -19.81 -4.83 3.98
C THR A 253 -19.76 -5.30 2.53
N CYS A 254 -19.14 -6.45 2.28
CA CYS A 254 -19.10 -7.06 0.95
C CYS A 254 -20.33 -7.95 0.72
N PRO A 255 -20.69 -8.26 -0.54
CA PRO A 255 -21.65 -9.32 -0.85
C PRO A 255 -21.28 -10.68 -0.26
N SER A 256 -22.27 -11.54 -0.03
CA SER A 256 -22.06 -12.86 0.58
C SER A 256 -20.98 -13.68 -0.13
N LYS A 257 -20.85 -13.59 -1.46
CA LYS A 257 -19.84 -14.32 -2.24
C LYS A 257 -18.39 -14.00 -1.89
N TYR A 258 -18.12 -12.94 -1.14
CA TYR A 258 -16.79 -12.62 -0.61
C TYR A 258 -16.46 -13.28 0.74
N HIS A 259 -17.47 -13.86 1.39
CA HIS A 259 -17.34 -14.49 2.71
C HIS A 259 -17.25 -16.01 2.56
N VAL A 260 -16.20 -16.60 3.14
CA VAL A 260 -15.93 -18.06 3.13
C VAL A 260 -17.04 -18.82 3.86
N PHE A 261 -17.59 -18.22 4.90
CA PHE A 261 -18.62 -18.81 5.76
C PHE A 261 -19.89 -17.98 5.73
N ALA A 262 -21.02 -18.67 5.84
CA ALA A 262 -22.34 -18.09 6.04
C ALA A 262 -23.07 -18.93 7.10
N LYS A 263 -23.57 -18.28 8.15
CA LYS A 263 -24.28 -18.94 9.27
C LYS A 263 -23.49 -20.11 9.88
N GLY A 264 -22.19 -19.94 10.06
CA GLY A 264 -21.30 -20.96 10.65
C GLY A 264 -20.97 -22.15 9.76
N ARG A 265 -21.42 -22.18 8.49
CA ARG A 265 -21.09 -23.24 7.52
C ARG A 265 -20.36 -22.66 6.33
N LYS A 266 -19.63 -23.51 5.58
CA LYS A 266 -18.98 -23.10 4.33
C LYS A 266 -20.02 -22.52 3.37
N ASN A 267 -19.77 -21.33 2.87
CA ASN A 267 -20.69 -20.62 2.00
C ASN A 267 -20.62 -21.18 0.57
N PRO A 268 -21.71 -21.76 0.02
CA PRO A 268 -21.70 -22.27 -1.35
C PRO A 268 -21.56 -21.18 -2.41
N LYS A 269 -21.88 -19.92 -2.07
CA LYS A 269 -21.74 -18.77 -2.97
C LYS A 269 -20.32 -18.21 -3.01
N TYR A 270 -19.42 -18.66 -2.13
CA TYR A 270 -18.09 -18.08 -2.02
C TYR A 270 -17.30 -18.25 -3.32
N ASN A 271 -16.84 -17.14 -3.88
CA ASN A 271 -16.20 -17.10 -5.21
C ASN A 271 -14.66 -17.26 -5.16
N GLY A 272 -14.09 -17.60 -4.00
CA GLY A 272 -12.64 -17.75 -3.84
C GLY A 272 -11.88 -16.43 -3.72
N SER A 273 -12.56 -15.30 -3.52
CA SER A 273 -11.94 -13.98 -3.37
C SER A 273 -11.06 -13.86 -2.11
N THR A 274 -9.93 -13.20 -2.28
CA THR A 274 -9.02 -12.86 -1.18
C THR A 274 -9.51 -11.61 -0.43
N PRO A 275 -9.08 -11.38 0.81
CA PRO A 275 -9.33 -10.13 1.53
C PRO A 275 -8.88 -8.89 0.77
N LYS A 276 -7.80 -9.01 -0.01
CA LYS A 276 -7.32 -7.94 -0.90
C LYS A 276 -8.31 -7.64 -2.02
N GLN A 277 -8.90 -8.66 -2.64
CA GLN A 277 -9.92 -8.48 -3.69
C GLN A 277 -11.23 -7.92 -3.12
N ALA A 278 -11.67 -8.39 -1.94
CA ALA A 278 -12.81 -7.81 -1.24
C ALA A 278 -12.57 -6.33 -0.88
N GLN A 279 -11.36 -5.99 -0.42
CA GLN A 279 -10.97 -4.59 -0.19
C GLN A 279 -11.00 -3.76 -1.48
N GLN A 280 -10.59 -4.32 -2.61
CA GLN A 280 -10.65 -3.67 -3.92
C GLN A 280 -12.09 -3.40 -4.36
N HIS A 281 -13.02 -4.33 -4.12
CA HIS A 281 -14.46 -4.12 -4.36
C HIS A 281 -14.98 -2.91 -3.57
N LEU A 282 -14.75 -2.87 -2.24
CA LEU A 282 -15.19 -1.73 -1.41
C LEU A 282 -14.53 -0.41 -1.84
N THR A 283 -13.25 -0.45 -2.23
CA THR A 283 -12.55 0.73 -2.73
C THR A 283 -13.14 1.22 -4.05
N GLY A 284 -13.45 0.31 -4.98
CA GLY A 284 -14.08 0.64 -6.25
C GLY A 284 -15.47 1.25 -6.08
N ASN A 285 -16.28 0.71 -5.16
CA ASN A 285 -17.58 1.30 -4.80
C ASN A 285 -17.40 2.70 -4.24
N TRP A 286 -16.45 2.88 -3.30
CA TRP A 286 -16.17 4.18 -2.71
C TRP A 286 -15.67 5.22 -3.71
N ASP A 287 -14.87 4.82 -4.70
CA ASP A 287 -14.43 5.71 -5.78
C ASP A 287 -15.61 6.23 -6.60
N ARG A 288 -16.59 5.36 -6.91
CA ARG A 288 -17.82 5.72 -7.63
C ARG A 288 -18.73 6.61 -6.79
N ILE A 289 -18.90 6.29 -5.50
CA ILE A 289 -19.62 7.09 -4.51
C ILE A 289 -19.03 8.51 -4.46
N ARG A 290 -17.72 8.64 -4.21
CA ARG A 290 -17.05 9.95 -4.15
C ARG A 290 -17.21 10.76 -5.44
N ALA A 291 -17.07 10.10 -6.59
CA ALA A 291 -17.25 10.77 -7.87
C ALA A 291 -18.68 11.29 -8.05
N LYS A 292 -19.70 10.55 -7.60
CA LYS A 292 -21.10 10.99 -7.64
C LYS A 292 -21.37 12.12 -6.64
N LEU A 293 -20.92 12.01 -5.40
CA LEU A 293 -21.05 13.06 -4.37
C LEU A 293 -20.46 14.38 -4.86
N ASN A 294 -19.25 14.36 -5.42
CA ASN A 294 -18.60 15.54 -5.98
C ASN A 294 -19.41 16.18 -7.13
N ARG A 295 -20.00 15.37 -8.02
CA ARG A 295 -20.89 15.89 -9.09
C ARG A 295 -22.18 16.50 -8.55
N ARG A 296 -22.59 16.16 -7.33
CA ARG A 296 -23.77 16.69 -6.66
C ARG A 296 -23.45 17.83 -5.70
N GLY A 297 -22.17 18.23 -5.59
CA GLY A 297 -21.74 19.26 -4.65
C GLY A 297 -21.93 18.87 -3.19
N ILE A 298 -21.89 17.57 -2.89
CA ILE A 298 -21.99 17.06 -1.52
C ILE A 298 -20.59 16.90 -0.96
N ASP A 299 -20.27 17.77 -0.01
CA ASP A 299 -19.00 17.74 0.69
C ASP A 299 -19.12 16.90 1.96
N LEU A 300 -18.14 16.04 2.17
CA LEU A 300 -18.00 15.28 3.40
C LEU A 300 -16.52 15.08 3.75
N PHE A 301 -16.27 14.89 5.03
CA PHE A 301 -14.95 14.50 5.55
C PHE A 301 -15.10 13.55 6.74
N GLY A 302 -13.99 12.97 7.18
CA GLY A 302 -13.95 12.13 8.36
C GLY A 302 -12.94 10.99 8.24
N LEU A 303 -13.31 9.80 8.73
CA LEU A 303 -12.42 8.66 8.88
C LEU A 303 -13.04 7.37 8.35
N ARG A 304 -12.23 6.59 7.63
CA ARG A 304 -12.52 5.19 7.28
C ARG A 304 -11.56 4.24 8.00
N ILE A 305 -12.14 3.30 8.74
CA ILE A 305 -11.47 2.20 9.43
C ILE A 305 -11.82 0.89 8.71
N VAL A 306 -10.85 0.00 8.52
CA VAL A 306 -11.07 -1.34 7.97
C VAL A 306 -10.88 -2.37 9.08
N GLU A 307 -11.97 -3.02 9.47
CA GLU A 307 -11.97 -4.10 10.44
C GLU A 307 -12.15 -5.44 9.71
N PRO A 308 -11.37 -6.49 10.04
CA PRO A 308 -11.61 -7.82 9.50
C PRO A 308 -12.80 -8.47 10.20
N HIS A 309 -13.72 -9.04 9.43
CA HIS A 309 -14.63 -10.07 9.92
C HIS A 309 -13.83 -11.36 10.22
N HIS A 310 -14.40 -12.31 10.96
CA HIS A 310 -13.65 -13.46 11.50
C HIS A 310 -12.88 -14.30 10.46
N GLU A 311 -13.33 -14.40 9.21
CA GLU A 311 -12.61 -15.05 8.09
C GLU A 311 -11.66 -14.12 7.32
N GLY A 312 -11.42 -12.92 7.84
CA GLY A 312 -10.54 -11.90 7.29
C GLY A 312 -11.16 -11.04 6.18
N CYS A 313 -12.44 -11.17 5.84
CA CYS A 313 -13.13 -10.28 4.90
C CYS A 313 -13.19 -8.85 5.47
N PRO A 314 -12.87 -7.78 4.72
CA PRO A 314 -12.91 -6.42 5.24
C PRO A 314 -14.35 -5.90 5.39
N HIS A 315 -14.62 -5.28 6.53
CA HIS A 315 -15.71 -4.33 6.72
C HIS A 315 -15.14 -2.92 6.82
N TRP A 316 -15.84 -1.93 6.25
CA TRP A 316 -15.48 -0.53 6.40
C TRP A 316 -16.39 0.12 7.42
N HIS A 317 -15.80 0.68 8.46
CA HIS A 317 -16.47 1.58 9.38
C HIS A 317 -16.10 3.01 9.02
N LEU A 318 -17.10 3.81 8.70
CA LEU A 318 -16.97 5.19 8.24
C LEU A 318 -17.57 6.11 9.30
N LEU A 319 -16.76 7.02 9.83
CA LEU A 319 -17.24 8.20 10.52
C LEU A 319 -17.21 9.35 9.52
N LEU A 320 -18.38 9.89 9.19
CA LEU A 320 -18.55 10.93 8.18
C LEU A 320 -19.25 12.14 8.81
N PHE A 321 -18.79 13.33 8.46
CA PHE A 321 -19.43 14.59 8.80
C PHE A 321 -19.98 15.22 7.52
N VAL A 322 -21.26 15.59 7.53
CA VAL A 322 -21.99 16.10 6.36
C VAL A 322 -22.97 17.18 6.77
N GLU A 323 -23.26 18.10 5.86
CA GLU A 323 -24.27 19.14 6.05
C GLU A 323 -25.67 18.51 6.29
N PRO A 324 -26.47 19.01 7.26
CA PRO A 324 -27.80 18.48 7.55
C PRO A 324 -28.71 18.32 6.32
N SER A 325 -28.69 19.32 5.42
CA SER A 325 -29.51 19.34 4.20
C SER A 325 -29.08 18.31 3.17
N GLN A 326 -27.82 17.86 3.19
CA GLN A 326 -27.25 16.92 2.22
C GLN A 326 -27.28 15.47 2.70
N ARG A 327 -27.60 15.23 3.98
CA ARG A 327 -27.57 13.90 4.61
C ARG A 327 -28.35 12.84 3.83
N ILE A 328 -29.59 13.12 3.47
CA ILE A 328 -30.47 12.14 2.81
C ILE A 328 -29.91 11.76 1.44
N GLU A 329 -29.56 12.75 0.63
CA GLU A 329 -29.00 12.52 -0.70
C GLU A 329 -27.65 11.78 -0.64
N MET A 330 -26.79 12.11 0.32
CA MET A 330 -25.55 11.39 0.58
C MET A 330 -25.82 9.90 0.85
N LEU A 331 -26.77 9.60 1.73
CA LEU A 331 -27.13 8.23 2.10
C LEU A 331 -27.71 7.46 0.90
N GLU A 332 -28.61 8.07 0.13
CA GLU A 332 -29.17 7.47 -1.09
C GLU A 332 -28.07 7.07 -2.08
N ILE A 333 -27.09 7.95 -2.29
CA ILE A 333 -25.94 7.67 -3.17
C ILE A 333 -25.11 6.50 -2.62
N ILE A 334 -24.77 6.52 -1.33
CA ILE A 334 -23.97 5.46 -0.69
C ILE A 334 -24.69 4.12 -0.77
N VAL A 335 -25.96 4.08 -0.38
CA VAL A 335 -26.79 2.87 -0.36
C VAL A 335 -26.98 2.33 -1.78
N GLY A 336 -27.27 3.21 -2.75
CA GLY A 336 -27.43 2.82 -4.15
C GLY A 336 -26.21 2.11 -4.73
N TYR A 337 -25.00 2.64 -4.53
CA TYR A 337 -23.78 1.97 -5.00
C TYR A 337 -23.42 0.73 -4.18
N ALA A 338 -23.69 0.72 -2.87
CA ALA A 338 -23.38 -0.42 -2.03
C ALA A 338 -24.24 -1.65 -2.36
N LEU A 339 -25.48 -1.43 -2.77
CA LEU A 339 -26.46 -2.47 -3.14
C LEU A 339 -26.46 -2.80 -4.64
N GLU A 340 -25.70 -2.09 -5.48
CA GLU A 340 -25.66 -2.33 -6.93
C GLU A 340 -25.25 -3.77 -7.26
N GLU A 341 -24.31 -4.33 -6.50
CA GLU A 341 -23.87 -5.72 -6.66
C GLU A 341 -24.57 -6.64 -5.65
N ASP A 342 -25.34 -7.60 -6.16
CA ASP A 342 -26.09 -8.60 -5.38
C ASP A 342 -27.04 -7.98 -4.33
N GLY A 343 -27.66 -6.81 -4.60
CA GLY A 343 -28.55 -6.11 -3.66
C GLY A 343 -29.82 -6.85 -3.25
N ASP A 344 -30.23 -7.83 -4.06
CA ASP A 344 -31.41 -8.66 -3.81
C ASP A 344 -31.12 -9.89 -2.94
N GLU A 345 -29.86 -10.12 -2.55
CA GLU A 345 -29.55 -11.25 -1.68
C GLU A 345 -30.16 -11.08 -0.28
N ARG A 346 -30.59 -12.20 0.32
CA ARG A 346 -31.24 -12.18 1.63
C ARG A 346 -30.36 -11.49 2.68
N GLY A 347 -30.86 -10.39 3.25
CA GLY A 347 -30.18 -9.62 4.27
C GLY A 347 -29.34 -8.45 3.74
N ALA A 348 -29.17 -8.29 2.42
CA ALA A 348 -28.36 -7.20 1.87
C ALA A 348 -28.89 -5.82 2.24
N GLN A 349 -30.20 -5.60 2.08
CA GLN A 349 -30.84 -4.33 2.43
C GLN A 349 -30.60 -3.91 3.89
N GLN A 350 -30.44 -4.88 4.81
CA GLN A 350 -30.19 -4.61 6.23
C GLN A 350 -28.71 -4.57 6.61
N ARG A 351 -27.84 -5.29 5.91
CA ARG A 351 -26.45 -5.57 6.35
C ARG A 351 -25.37 -4.99 5.43
N ARG A 352 -25.72 -4.63 4.20
CA ARG A 352 -24.75 -4.08 3.25
C ARG A 352 -24.28 -2.70 3.65
N VAL A 353 -25.22 -1.90 4.15
CA VAL A 353 -25.01 -0.59 4.74
C VAL A 353 -25.78 -0.54 6.05
N GLU A 354 -25.06 -0.58 7.17
CA GLU A 354 -25.63 -0.24 8.47
C GLU A 354 -25.41 1.26 8.70
N ILE A 355 -26.46 1.97 9.11
CA ILE A 355 -26.41 3.43 9.31
C ILE A 355 -26.78 3.70 10.76
N VAL A 356 -25.86 4.34 11.49
CA VAL A 356 -26.07 4.83 12.84
C VAL A 356 -25.83 6.33 12.81
N GLN A 357 -26.89 7.10 13.03
CA GLN A 357 -26.74 8.52 13.29
C GLN A 357 -26.26 8.72 14.73
N LEU A 358 -25.24 9.55 14.93
CA LEU A 358 -24.78 9.90 16.26
C LEU A 358 -25.49 11.18 16.71
N ASP A 359 -25.91 11.24 17.97
CA ASP A 359 -26.75 12.33 18.48
C ASP A 359 -26.02 13.68 18.52
N GLU A 360 -24.69 13.66 18.71
CA GLU A 360 -23.85 14.86 18.83
C GLU A 360 -22.46 14.62 18.21
N ALA A 361 -21.93 15.63 17.50
CA ALA A 361 -20.59 15.56 16.90
C ALA A 361 -19.52 15.27 17.96
N GLY A 362 -19.58 15.91 19.13
CA GLY A 362 -18.66 15.77 20.28
C GLY A 362 -18.55 14.40 20.95
N LYS A 363 -19.27 13.39 20.45
CA LYS A 363 -19.19 12.00 20.91
C LYS A 363 -18.68 11.05 19.81
N ALA A 364 -18.42 11.56 18.61
CA ALA A 364 -17.96 10.78 17.47
C ALA A 364 -16.59 10.16 17.74
N ALA A 365 -15.66 10.92 18.36
CA ALA A 365 -14.34 10.44 18.71
C ALA A 365 -14.40 9.26 19.70
N GLY A 366 -15.23 9.38 20.74
CA GLY A 366 -15.47 8.32 21.71
C GLY A 366 -16.08 7.07 21.08
N TYR A 367 -17.02 7.25 20.14
CA TYR A 367 -17.67 6.14 19.44
C TYR A 367 -16.69 5.31 18.61
N VAL A 368 -15.75 5.96 17.91
CA VAL A 368 -14.76 5.25 17.08
C VAL A 368 -13.51 4.77 17.83
N ALA A 369 -13.28 5.24 19.05
CA ALA A 369 -12.12 4.89 19.87
C ALA A 369 -11.97 3.36 20.04
N LYS A 370 -13.08 2.65 20.24
CA LYS A 370 -13.07 1.18 20.35
C LYS A 370 -12.52 0.51 19.08
N TYR A 371 -12.89 1.02 17.89
CA TYR A 371 -12.43 0.49 16.61
C TYR A 371 -10.96 0.80 16.36
N VAL A 372 -10.50 1.98 16.79
CA VAL A 372 -9.08 2.35 16.76
C VAL A 372 -8.27 1.39 17.63
N ALA A 373 -8.67 1.19 18.88
CA ALA A 373 -7.97 0.31 19.82
C ALA A 373 -7.95 -1.15 19.33
N LYS A 374 -9.09 -1.71 18.91
CA LYS A 374 -9.19 -3.07 18.33
C LYS A 374 -8.24 -3.30 17.15
N ASN A 375 -7.96 -2.25 16.37
CA ASN A 375 -7.17 -2.35 15.15
C ASN A 375 -5.67 -2.02 15.34
N ILE A 376 -5.26 -1.51 16.51
CA ILE A 376 -3.87 -1.09 16.78
C ILE A 376 -3.22 -1.99 17.83
N ASP A 377 -3.66 -1.90 19.09
CA ASP A 377 -2.96 -2.45 20.26
C ASP A 377 -3.88 -3.21 21.23
N GLY A 378 -5.20 -3.16 21.05
CA GLY A 378 -6.17 -3.74 21.98
C GLY A 378 -6.31 -2.96 23.29
N PHE A 379 -5.78 -1.73 23.36
CA PHE A 379 -5.72 -0.94 24.60
C PHE A 379 -7.11 -0.66 25.19
N LYS A 380 -7.31 -1.03 26.46
CA LYS A 380 -8.59 -0.87 27.21
C LYS A 380 -9.82 -1.46 26.50
N VAL A 381 -9.62 -2.38 25.56
CA VAL A 381 -10.71 -3.18 24.99
C VAL A 381 -10.86 -4.41 25.87
N GLY A 382 -12.06 -4.65 26.41
CA GLY A 382 -12.39 -5.90 27.10
C GLY A 382 -12.36 -7.11 26.15
N GLU A 383 -13.14 -8.16 26.43
CA GLU A 383 -13.22 -9.32 25.52
C GLU A 383 -13.75 -8.91 24.13
N ASP A 384 -13.12 -9.42 23.06
CA ASP A 384 -13.59 -9.16 21.70
C ASP A 384 -14.68 -10.18 21.32
N HIS A 385 -15.93 -9.72 21.19
CA HIS A 385 -17.09 -10.57 20.88
C HIS A 385 -17.00 -11.34 19.55
N GLU A 386 -16.08 -10.94 18.66
CA GLU A 386 -15.79 -11.70 17.44
C GLU A 386 -14.88 -12.91 17.68
N SER A 387 -14.18 -12.93 18.81
CA SER A 387 -13.27 -13.99 19.24
C SER A 387 -13.89 -14.82 20.36
N ASP A 388 -13.80 -16.15 20.25
CA ASP A 388 -14.26 -17.07 21.28
C ASP A 388 -13.20 -17.12 22.41
N GLY A 389 -13.26 -16.17 23.34
CA GLY A 389 -12.43 -16.12 24.55
C GLY A 389 -10.96 -15.71 24.36
N GLN A 390 -10.58 -15.06 23.24
CA GLN A 390 -9.21 -14.56 23.04
C GLN A 390 -9.00 -13.17 23.66
N SER A 391 -7.77 -12.91 24.12
CA SER A 391 -7.40 -11.58 24.64
C SER A 391 -7.46 -10.52 23.53
N SER A 392 -7.90 -9.31 23.86
CA SER A 392 -7.98 -8.18 22.91
C SER A 392 -6.62 -7.82 22.29
N MET A 393 -5.52 -8.06 23.01
CA MET A 393 -4.16 -7.84 22.52
C MET A 393 -3.75 -8.84 21.45
N ASP A 394 -4.03 -10.13 21.63
CA ASP A 394 -3.73 -11.16 20.63
C ASP A 394 -4.55 -10.93 19.35
N THR A 395 -5.80 -10.54 19.53
CA THR A 395 -6.71 -10.22 18.43
C THR A 395 -6.22 -8.99 17.66
N ALA A 396 -5.76 -7.93 18.33
CA ALA A 396 -5.16 -6.76 17.68
C ALA A 396 -3.88 -7.09 16.90
N GLN A 397 -3.03 -8.00 17.40
CA GLN A 397 -1.86 -8.49 16.64
C GLN A 397 -2.29 -9.23 15.37
N ARG A 398 -3.31 -10.08 15.43
CA ARG A 398 -3.84 -10.79 14.26
C ARG A 398 -4.44 -9.83 13.23
N VAL A 399 -5.15 -8.79 13.68
CA VAL A 399 -5.65 -7.72 12.81
C VAL A 399 -4.49 -7.04 12.06
N ARG A 400 -3.42 -6.66 12.75
CA ARG A 400 -2.21 -6.06 12.13
C ARG A 400 -1.50 -7.02 11.18
N ALA A 401 -1.36 -8.29 11.57
CA ALA A 401 -0.76 -9.33 10.74
C ALA A 401 -1.57 -9.56 9.46
N ARG A 402 -2.92 -9.57 9.56
CA ARG A 402 -3.85 -9.65 8.43
C ARG A 402 -3.70 -8.43 7.52
N ALA A 403 -3.70 -7.23 8.08
CA ALA A 403 -3.52 -5.99 7.32
C ALA A 403 -2.18 -5.97 6.56
N SER A 404 -1.09 -6.37 7.21
CA SER A 404 0.25 -6.49 6.61
C SER A 404 0.28 -7.53 5.49
N THR A 405 -0.22 -8.74 5.75
CA THR A 405 -0.25 -9.86 4.79
C THR A 405 -0.98 -9.47 3.52
N TRP A 406 -2.17 -8.88 3.65
CA TRP A 406 -3.01 -8.52 2.50
C TRP A 406 -2.72 -7.13 1.92
N GLY A 407 -1.86 -6.33 2.58
CA GLY A 407 -1.51 -4.98 2.16
C GLY A 407 -2.69 -4.01 2.26
N ILE A 408 -3.45 -4.09 3.35
CA ILE A 408 -4.66 -3.32 3.57
C ILE A 408 -4.36 -2.16 4.51
N ARG A 409 -4.54 -0.93 4.01
CA ARG A 409 -4.53 0.26 4.86
C ARG A 409 -5.72 0.19 5.80
N GLN A 410 -5.50 0.23 7.11
CA GLN A 410 -6.58 0.17 8.10
C GLN A 410 -7.28 1.52 8.24
N PHE A 411 -6.52 2.59 8.52
CA PHE A 411 -7.05 3.93 8.77
C PHE A 411 -6.81 4.88 7.59
N GLN A 412 -7.84 5.58 7.14
CA GLN A 412 -7.79 6.56 6.07
C GLN A 412 -8.69 7.74 6.40
N PHE A 413 -8.12 8.92 6.59
CA PHE A 413 -8.90 10.15 6.65
C PHE A 413 -9.39 10.54 5.26
N LEU A 414 -10.58 11.13 5.20
CA LEU A 414 -11.31 11.51 4.01
C LEU A 414 -11.53 13.01 4.06
N GLY A 415 -11.20 13.75 3.00
CA GLY A 415 -11.45 15.20 2.92
C GLY A 415 -10.60 16.09 3.84
N ASP A 416 -9.79 15.53 4.73
CA ASP A 416 -9.08 16.30 5.77
C ASP A 416 -7.63 16.70 5.38
N ALA A 417 -7.01 17.56 6.18
CA ALA A 417 -5.66 18.08 5.99
C ALA A 417 -4.57 16.99 6.03
N SER A 418 -3.43 17.30 5.40
CA SER A 418 -2.36 16.33 5.21
C SER A 418 -1.59 16.07 6.51
N VAL A 419 -1.64 14.85 7.03
CA VAL A 419 -0.80 14.44 8.18
C VAL A 419 0.71 14.56 7.91
N THR A 420 1.14 14.49 6.65
CA THR A 420 2.56 14.66 6.31
C THR A 420 3.05 16.07 6.61
N VAL A 421 2.33 17.09 6.16
CA VAL A 421 2.62 18.50 6.47
C VAL A 421 2.58 18.74 7.98
N TYR A 422 1.55 18.23 8.67
CA TYR A 422 1.47 18.29 10.14
C TYR A 422 2.75 17.77 10.81
N ARG A 423 3.22 16.57 10.44
CA ARG A 423 4.44 15.97 11.02
C ARG A 423 5.70 16.75 10.66
N GLU A 424 5.81 17.28 9.44
CA GLU A 424 6.97 18.09 9.05
C GLU A 424 7.01 19.43 9.79
N LEU A 425 5.86 20.07 9.99
CA LEU A 425 5.78 21.30 10.78
C LEU A 425 6.22 21.07 12.23
N ARG A 426 5.79 19.97 12.85
CA ARG A 426 6.28 19.56 14.18
C ARG A 426 7.78 19.29 14.19
N ARG A 427 8.33 18.69 13.12
CA ARG A 427 9.77 18.49 12.99
C ARG A 427 10.51 19.83 12.92
N ILE A 428 9.98 20.80 12.16
CA ILE A 428 10.55 22.15 12.03
C ILE A 428 10.46 22.92 13.35
N ALA A 429 9.36 22.78 14.11
CA ALA A 429 9.20 23.40 15.42
C ALA A 429 10.33 23.02 16.40
N ASN A 430 10.88 21.82 16.27
CA ASN A 430 12.01 21.33 17.06
C ASN A 430 13.39 21.88 16.61
N ASP A 431 13.45 22.67 15.54
CA ASP A 431 14.66 23.34 15.06
C ASP A 431 14.45 24.86 15.11
N PRO A 432 14.98 25.56 16.14
CA PRO A 432 14.76 27.00 16.31
C PRO A 432 15.16 27.85 15.10
N HIS A 433 16.20 27.44 14.36
CA HIS A 433 16.66 28.17 13.18
C HIS A 433 15.68 28.04 12.02
N GLN A 434 15.13 26.84 11.79
CA GLN A 434 14.11 26.64 10.77
C GLN A 434 12.77 27.25 11.19
N ALA A 435 12.37 27.09 12.45
CA ALA A 435 11.13 27.66 12.99
C ALA A 435 11.08 29.19 12.84
N ALA A 436 12.19 29.89 13.13
CA ALA A 436 12.29 31.33 12.97
C ALA A 436 12.18 31.83 11.52
N SER A 437 12.37 30.94 10.53
CA SER A 437 12.25 31.28 9.11
C SER A 437 10.81 31.22 8.58
N LEU A 438 9.89 30.58 9.32
CA LEU A 438 8.49 30.48 8.94
C LEU A 438 7.74 31.76 9.31
N THR A 439 6.87 32.22 8.42
CA THR A 439 6.06 33.42 8.60
C THR A 439 4.62 33.17 8.14
N GLY A 440 3.70 34.07 8.54
CA GLY A 440 2.30 34.04 8.12
C GLY A 440 1.58 32.74 8.51
N GLU A 441 0.73 32.24 7.61
CA GLU A 441 -0.09 31.04 7.83
C GLU A 441 0.76 29.79 8.13
N THR A 442 2.00 29.73 7.61
CA THR A 442 2.88 28.57 7.85
C THR A 442 3.41 28.56 9.28
N GLN A 443 3.66 29.73 9.86
CA GLN A 443 4.06 29.85 11.27
C GLN A 443 2.89 29.50 12.19
N THR A 444 1.69 30.02 11.93
CA THR A 444 0.48 29.70 12.70
C THR A 444 0.16 28.20 12.64
N ALA A 445 0.23 27.61 11.45
CA ALA A 445 0.04 26.17 11.26
C ALA A 445 1.10 25.34 12.02
N MET A 446 2.35 25.83 12.09
CA MET A 446 3.41 25.16 12.83
C MET A 446 3.11 25.15 14.34
N VAL A 447 2.73 26.30 14.90
CA VAL A 447 2.39 26.41 16.33
C VAL A 447 1.24 25.49 16.68
N ALA A 448 0.14 25.54 15.92
CA ALA A 448 -1.01 24.65 16.11
C ALA A 448 -0.61 23.16 15.99
N ALA A 449 0.23 22.83 15.01
CA ALA A 449 0.70 21.46 14.83
C ALA A 449 1.55 20.98 16.00
N ASP A 450 2.40 21.81 16.58
CA ASP A 450 3.28 21.46 17.70
C ASP A 450 2.50 21.25 19.01
N GLU A 451 1.55 22.14 19.29
CA GLU A 451 0.60 22.03 20.42
C GLU A 451 -0.33 20.81 20.31
N GLY A 452 -0.43 20.21 19.13
CA GLY A 452 -1.31 19.07 18.88
C GLY A 452 -2.74 19.47 18.57
N ASP A 453 -3.00 20.74 18.26
CA ASP A 453 -4.31 21.23 17.83
C ASP A 453 -4.49 20.93 16.34
N TRP A 454 -5.07 19.76 16.06
CA TRP A 454 -5.37 19.35 14.69
C TRP A 454 -6.42 20.25 14.02
N ALA A 455 -7.39 20.77 14.76
CA ALA A 455 -8.46 21.59 14.20
C ALA A 455 -7.90 22.93 13.70
N ALA A 456 -7.11 23.63 14.53
CA ALA A 456 -6.43 24.86 14.15
C ALA A 456 -5.46 24.62 12.99
N TYR A 457 -4.61 23.59 13.06
CA TYR A 457 -3.73 23.23 11.95
C TYR A 457 -4.49 22.97 10.65
N SER A 458 -5.60 22.22 10.72
CA SER A 458 -6.40 21.88 9.54
C SER A 458 -6.95 23.16 8.90
N LYS A 459 -7.47 24.10 9.70
CA LYS A 459 -7.96 25.42 9.24
C LYS A 459 -6.88 26.21 8.50
N GLU A 460 -5.70 26.34 9.08
CA GLU A 460 -4.57 27.03 8.44
C GLU A 460 -4.15 26.35 7.12
N ASN A 461 -4.31 25.03 7.02
CA ASN A 461 -4.05 24.28 5.79
C ASN A 461 -5.28 24.10 4.87
N GLY A 462 -6.19 25.09 4.88
CA GLY A 462 -7.36 25.21 4.01
C GLY A 462 -8.64 24.52 4.51
N GLY A 463 -8.57 23.82 5.65
CA GLY A 463 -9.68 23.14 6.30
C GLY A 463 -10.13 21.84 5.63
N PRO A 464 -11.23 21.24 6.16
CA PRO A 464 -11.90 20.11 5.55
C PRO A 464 -12.43 20.40 4.15
N CYS A 465 -12.43 19.37 3.31
CA CYS A 465 -12.88 19.35 1.92
C CYS A 465 -12.07 20.23 0.94
N CYS A 466 -11.00 20.89 1.41
CA CYS A 466 -10.09 21.63 0.55
C CYS A 466 -9.35 20.69 -0.44
N PRO A 467 -9.43 20.95 -1.77
CA PRO A 467 -8.70 20.19 -2.78
C PRO A 467 -7.19 20.25 -2.55
N ASN A 468 -6.49 19.15 -2.81
CA ASN A 468 -5.03 19.07 -2.58
C ASN A 468 -4.20 20.09 -3.35
N ASN A 469 -4.67 20.63 -4.48
CA ASN A 469 -3.95 21.66 -5.24
C ASN A 469 -4.27 23.09 -4.78
N ALA A 470 -5.24 23.26 -3.87
CA ALA A 470 -5.68 24.54 -3.32
C ALA A 470 -5.26 24.71 -1.85
N ARG A 471 -4.53 23.74 -1.27
CA ARG A 471 -4.07 23.84 0.11
C ARG A 471 -2.95 24.89 0.21
N PRO A 472 -2.94 25.74 1.26
CA PRO A 472 -1.91 26.76 1.40
C PRO A 472 -0.51 26.18 1.64
N ILE A 473 -0.40 25.06 2.35
CA ILE A 473 0.89 24.51 2.79
C ILE A 473 1.17 23.14 2.16
N HIS A 474 2.33 23.04 1.51
CA HIS A 474 2.79 21.85 0.81
C HIS A 474 4.22 21.46 1.16
N PRO A 475 4.52 20.15 1.22
CA PRO A 475 5.91 19.71 1.29
C PRO A 475 6.57 19.93 -0.08
N TYR A 476 7.63 20.72 -0.10
CA TYR A 476 8.53 20.82 -1.24
C TYR A 476 9.52 19.65 -1.20
N TYR A 477 9.70 19.01 -2.34
CA TYR A 477 10.67 17.92 -2.51
C TYR A 477 11.73 18.38 -3.51
N SER A 478 12.94 18.70 -3.03
CA SER A 478 14.08 18.96 -3.92
C SER A 478 14.77 17.65 -4.34
N GLU A 479 15.31 17.61 -5.56
CA GLU A 479 16.17 16.49 -6.00
C GLU A 479 17.52 16.51 -5.29
N ILE A 480 17.66 15.75 -4.20
CA ILE A 480 18.99 15.35 -3.75
C ILE A 480 19.40 14.14 -4.58
N LYS A 481 20.38 14.30 -5.47
CA LYS A 481 21.05 13.17 -6.12
C LYS A 481 21.79 12.39 -5.04
N PRO A 482 21.43 11.13 -4.74
CA PRO A 482 22.23 10.34 -3.83
C PRO A 482 23.54 9.98 -4.56
N VAL A 483 24.66 10.53 -4.08
CA VAL A 483 26.00 10.06 -4.45
C VAL A 483 26.17 8.69 -3.78
N THR A 484 26.00 7.62 -4.55
CA THR A 484 26.37 6.28 -4.09
C THR A 484 27.89 6.15 -4.14
N GLY A 485 28.51 6.07 -2.96
CA GLY A 485 29.92 5.76 -2.78
C GLY A 485 30.64 6.86 -2.01
N ILE A 486 31.02 6.57 -0.77
CA ILE A 486 32.08 7.20 0.05
C ILE A 486 32.67 8.50 -0.54
N GLN A 487 32.12 9.64 -0.13
CA GLN A 487 32.82 10.92 0.09
C GLN A 487 31.79 11.96 0.58
N ARG A 488 31.90 12.40 1.83
CA ARG A 488 31.27 13.64 2.30
C ARG A 488 32.30 14.75 2.22
N ALA A 489 32.13 15.63 1.25
CA ALA A 489 32.64 16.98 1.29
C ALA A 489 31.72 17.85 0.41
N GLY A 490 31.37 19.04 0.92
CA GLY A 490 31.04 20.17 0.05
C GLY A 490 29.62 20.74 0.15
N TYR A 491 29.52 21.85 0.87
CA TYR A 491 29.21 23.21 0.37
C TYR A 491 28.04 23.46 -0.60
N MET A 492 27.31 24.54 -0.27
CA MET A 492 26.20 25.18 -0.98
C MET A 492 26.56 25.75 -2.37
N GLY A 493 25.58 25.75 -3.29
CA GLY A 493 25.68 26.46 -4.58
C GLY A 493 24.43 26.35 -5.49
N ARG A 494 24.16 27.43 -6.25
CA ARG A 494 22.93 27.88 -6.93
C ARG A 494 22.18 26.96 -7.92
N CYS A 495 20.88 27.25 -8.02
CA CYS A 495 19.87 26.68 -8.92
C CYS A 495 20.00 27.21 -10.37
N TYR A 496 19.77 26.33 -11.37
CA TYR A 496 19.31 26.73 -12.70
C TYR A 496 18.24 25.74 -13.20
N ARG A 497 17.19 26.31 -13.79
CA ARG A 497 15.96 25.68 -14.28
C ARG A 497 16.24 24.92 -15.59
N GLN A 498 15.90 23.63 -15.69
CA GLN A 498 15.39 23.03 -16.93
C GLN A 498 14.72 21.65 -16.74
N SER A 499 13.52 21.57 -17.35
CA SER A 499 12.69 20.44 -17.77
C SER A 499 12.96 18.99 -17.30
N ARG A 500 11.85 18.37 -16.89
CA ARG A 500 11.46 16.96 -17.11
C ARG A 500 12.58 15.94 -16.89
N GLU A 501 12.64 15.35 -15.70
CA GLU A 501 12.81 13.90 -15.57
C GLU A 501 12.51 13.37 -14.16
N SER A 502 11.93 12.18 -14.13
CA SER A 502 11.44 11.48 -12.95
C SER A 502 12.56 10.86 -12.11
N LYS A 503 12.85 11.33 -10.88
CA LYS A 503 13.76 10.63 -9.94
C LYS A 503 13.34 10.72 -8.44
N ARG A 504 14.00 9.87 -7.63
CA ARG A 504 13.66 9.38 -6.28
C ARG A 504 13.47 10.48 -5.22
N ARG A 505 12.70 10.14 -4.17
CA ARG A 505 12.16 11.05 -3.16
C ARG A 505 12.95 10.98 -1.85
N GLN A 506 13.47 12.12 -1.41
CA GLN A 506 13.81 12.45 -0.03
C GLN A 506 13.48 13.95 0.13
N ALA A 507 12.90 14.35 1.27
CA ALA A 507 12.44 15.72 1.48
C ALA A 507 13.61 16.62 1.88
N SER A 508 13.76 17.75 1.20
CA SER A 508 14.61 18.87 1.63
C SER A 508 14.02 20.15 1.06
N PHE A 509 14.05 21.21 1.87
CA PHE A 509 13.51 22.54 1.54
C PHE A 509 14.67 23.52 1.38
N CYS A 510 14.68 24.29 0.30
CA CYS A 510 15.50 25.48 0.14
C CYS A 510 14.56 26.69 0.03
N LEU A 511 14.88 27.80 0.71
CA LEU A 511 14.24 29.09 0.51
C LEU A 511 15.32 30.11 0.13
N GLU A 512 15.10 30.88 -0.95
CA GLU A 512 15.84 32.10 -1.26
C GLU A 512 15.11 33.31 -0.64
N PRO A 513 15.84 34.33 -0.14
CA PRO A 513 15.25 35.59 0.26
C PRO A 513 14.93 36.45 -0.98
N VAL A 514 13.71 37.01 -1.04
CA VAL A 514 13.33 38.02 -2.04
C VAL A 514 13.60 39.42 -1.46
N ASN A 515 14.31 40.22 -2.26
CA ASN A 515 15.02 41.47 -1.95
C ASN A 515 14.22 42.63 -1.32
N GLY A 516 14.96 43.48 -0.59
CA GLY A 516 14.62 44.87 -0.33
C GLY A 516 15.82 45.73 0.14
N PHE A 517 16.29 46.60 -0.76
CA PHE A 517 17.06 47.86 -0.58
C PHE A 517 18.60 47.93 -0.70
N CYS A 518 18.98 48.97 -1.46
CA CYS A 518 20.24 49.38 -2.05
C CYS A 518 21.33 49.89 -1.11
N SER A 519 22.61 49.80 -1.53
CA SER A 519 23.43 50.99 -1.82
C SER A 519 24.65 50.68 -2.69
N LEU A 520 25.02 51.65 -3.51
CA LEU A 520 26.18 51.73 -4.38
C LEU A 520 27.53 51.57 -3.64
N SER A 521 28.52 50.94 -4.29
CA SER A 521 29.80 51.59 -4.64
C SER A 521 30.73 50.62 -5.38
N ALA A 522 31.48 51.19 -6.31
CA ALA A 522 32.29 50.56 -7.34
C ALA A 522 33.69 50.09 -6.88
N ILE A 523 34.41 49.43 -7.80
CA ILE A 523 35.89 49.24 -7.87
C ILE A 523 36.42 48.16 -6.90
N ALA A 524 37.25 47.17 -7.23
CA ALA A 524 38.22 46.98 -8.30
C ALA A 524 38.35 45.50 -8.71
N ARG A 525 38.80 45.30 -9.95
CA ARG A 525 39.47 44.08 -10.42
C ARG A 525 40.78 43.89 -9.65
N LEU A 526 41.03 42.69 -9.13
CA LEU A 526 42.36 42.09 -9.15
C LEU A 526 42.22 40.58 -9.35
N GLY A 527 42.98 40.06 -10.30
CA GLY A 527 43.10 38.64 -10.64
C GLY A 527 43.93 37.86 -9.61
N PRO A 528 44.28 36.60 -9.95
CA PRO A 528 44.41 35.51 -8.99
C PRO A 528 45.80 35.39 -8.37
N VAL A 529 45.84 34.94 -7.11
CA VAL A 529 46.83 34.02 -6.53
C VAL A 529 46.12 33.11 -5.55
#